data_AF-A0ABD7WPC1-F1
#
_entry.id   AF-A0ABD7WPC1-F1
#
_cell.length_a   1.000
_cell.length_b   1.000
_cell.length_c   1.000
_cell.angle_alpha   90.00
_cell.angle_beta   90.00
_cell.angle_gamma   90.00
#
_symmetry.space_group_name_H-M   'P 1'
#
loop_
_entity.id
_entity.type
_entity.pdbx_description
1 polymer ?
#
loop_
_entity_poly.entity_id
_entity_poly.type
_entity_poly.pdbx_seq_one_letter_code
_entity_poly.pdbx_strand_id
1 'polypeptide(L)'
;MNKNTFVDYLDQFNVLSPNHSKIYDEYTYDKGKDSYVFKIETKAETYLCNLFLNNPQSIILTGNAGDGKTRLCRSVYNYFHQDGLVDWPESGILEVDFPHGKIRMVKDLSELKDEIILQELSRLQASINDNHADKIYYLIAANEGKLTKFLSQHEHLSSLKVEVKRRFKTHLENNSTFSIINLLDVTSSLYVEKVLDEWNKESNWSVCESCSKQKACIINLNHKRSSKDFVKNRLVEQYRFLDYLGTHITMREMLIHISYILTGGLTCTDVLNADYEALKYQIDKPYYENFYGNNAANEALSDMRAIKLFKELDPGRYSDSNIDDFILNGDISGNAQLEALHEDLFNSDLDLYLGYFKKRLDIYRNHNKESNDNLIEEWIERLRRKFYFEFPSEEFFNRTNLVPFKFVNIFDELFGDQRKQAISKRDLTRGLNRAFSKRLVDSNRELFSTSENLMIHSSIPISQMKISEEKQREDIDHRSSSFEITVGKTKLFLNLYVFEYLMRLSNGDTHNILKEDVEILLDTFRNELIKETETDPFVLNILRLDKENGLYVQDCIEILE
;
A
#
# COMPACT_ATOMS: atom_id res chain seq x y z
N MET A 1 7.35 32.59 -23.12
CA MET A 1 7.28 31.99 -21.77
C MET A 1 7.36 30.50 -21.97
N ASN A 2 8.39 29.85 -21.43
CA ASN A 2 8.57 28.40 -21.60
C ASN A 2 7.62 27.68 -20.65
N LYS A 3 6.69 26.89 -21.20
CA LYS A 3 5.84 25.97 -20.44
C LYS A 3 6.48 24.60 -20.49
N ASN A 4 6.42 23.86 -19.38
CA ASN A 4 6.93 22.50 -19.35
C ASN A 4 5.83 21.53 -19.82
N THR A 5 6.00 20.96 -21.00
CA THR A 5 5.09 19.98 -21.61
C THR A 5 4.93 18.72 -20.77
N PHE A 6 5.89 18.38 -19.90
CA PHE A 6 5.76 17.27 -18.96
C PHE A 6 4.68 17.54 -17.91
N VAL A 7 4.51 18.79 -17.46
CA VAL A 7 3.43 19.16 -16.54
C VAL A 7 2.07 19.00 -17.22
N ASP A 8 1.97 19.32 -18.51
CA ASP A 8 0.74 19.11 -19.29
C ASP A 8 0.45 17.61 -19.49
N TYR A 9 1.49 16.77 -19.61
CA TYR A 9 1.34 15.31 -19.58
C TYR A 9 0.81 14.80 -18.23
N LEU A 10 1.33 15.30 -17.10
CA LEU A 10 0.84 14.93 -15.77
C LEU A 10 -0.62 15.34 -15.53
N ASP A 11 -1.08 16.45 -16.13
CA ASP A 11 -2.47 16.90 -16.04
C ASP A 11 -3.47 15.91 -16.68
N GLN A 12 -3.01 15.00 -17.55
CA GLN A 12 -3.89 13.92 -18.04
C GLN A 12 -4.37 13.02 -16.91
N PHE A 13 -3.60 12.89 -15.83
CA PHE A 13 -3.97 12.12 -14.63
C PHE A 13 -4.71 12.97 -13.59
N ASN A 14 -5.01 14.23 -13.88
CA ASN A 14 -5.70 15.11 -12.95
C ASN A 14 -7.21 14.88 -13.02
N VAL A 15 -7.81 14.46 -11.90
CA VAL A 15 -9.28 14.31 -11.77
C VAL A 15 -10.02 15.63 -11.94
N LEU A 16 -9.33 16.76 -11.76
CA LEU A 16 -9.85 18.11 -11.95
C LEU A 16 -9.86 18.55 -13.43
N SER A 17 -9.14 17.84 -14.31
CA SER A 17 -8.96 18.22 -15.70
C SER A 17 -10.08 17.64 -16.58
N PRO A 18 -10.60 18.38 -17.57
CA PRO A 18 -11.49 17.83 -18.59
C PRO A 18 -10.84 16.71 -19.41
N ASN A 19 -9.51 16.55 -19.34
CA ASN A 19 -8.76 15.46 -19.95
C ASN A 19 -8.84 14.12 -19.19
N HIS A 20 -9.43 14.08 -17.99
CA HIS A 20 -9.56 12.87 -17.16
C HIS A 20 -10.26 11.70 -17.88
N SER A 21 -11.16 11.98 -18.83
CA SER A 21 -11.83 10.96 -19.64
C SER A 21 -10.87 10.12 -20.49
N LYS A 22 -9.64 10.61 -20.75
CA LYS A 22 -8.61 9.90 -21.51
C LYS A 22 -7.81 8.89 -20.69
N ILE A 23 -7.90 8.90 -19.35
CA ILE A 23 -7.21 7.94 -18.46
C ILE A 23 -7.80 6.52 -18.57
N TYR A 24 -9.07 6.42 -19.01
CA TYR A 24 -9.77 5.15 -19.08
C TYR A 24 -9.26 4.24 -20.19
N ASP A 25 -8.75 4.82 -21.27
CA ASP A 25 -7.96 4.11 -22.26
C ASP A 25 -6.50 4.21 -21.81
N GLU A 26 -5.90 3.09 -21.44
CA GLU A 26 -4.55 2.98 -20.85
C GLU A 26 -3.41 3.48 -21.78
N TYR A 27 -3.74 4.15 -22.89
CA TYR A 27 -2.86 4.89 -23.78
C TYR A 27 -3.55 6.14 -24.31
N THR A 28 -3.21 7.31 -23.77
CA THR A 28 -3.31 8.55 -24.53
C THR A 28 -2.17 8.58 -25.55
N TYR A 29 -2.37 8.00 -26.73
CA TYR A 29 -1.55 8.36 -27.89
C TYR A 29 -1.92 9.79 -28.29
N ASP A 30 -1.31 10.78 -27.65
CA ASP A 30 -1.38 12.13 -28.18
C ASP A 30 -0.47 12.18 -29.40
N LYS A 31 -1.06 12.39 -30.59
CA LYS A 31 -0.37 12.43 -31.90
C LYS A 31 0.51 13.68 -32.07
N GLY A 32 0.95 14.29 -30.97
CA GLY A 32 1.81 15.48 -30.90
C GLY A 32 3.30 15.15 -30.93
N LYS A 33 4.13 16.12 -31.33
CA LYS A 33 5.58 15.98 -31.51
C LYS A 33 6.38 15.70 -30.23
N ASP A 34 5.78 15.89 -29.05
CA ASP A 34 6.38 15.62 -27.74
C ASP A 34 5.50 14.64 -26.94
N SER A 35 5.21 13.46 -27.51
CA SER A 35 4.45 12.42 -26.82
C SER A 35 5.32 11.77 -25.74
N TYR A 36 5.13 12.17 -24.49
CA TYR A 36 5.69 11.43 -23.37
C TYR A 36 5.02 10.05 -23.30
N VAL A 37 5.77 9.01 -23.64
CA VAL A 37 5.35 7.61 -23.48
C VAL A 37 6.23 7.00 -22.40
N PHE A 38 5.75 6.99 -21.16
CA PHE A 38 6.46 6.36 -20.07
C PHE A 38 6.06 4.90 -19.95
N LYS A 39 7.01 4.02 -20.23
CA LYS A 39 6.86 2.58 -20.01
C LYS A 39 7.51 2.21 -18.69
N ILE A 40 6.69 2.00 -17.66
CA ILE A 40 7.15 1.36 -16.42
C ILE A 40 7.25 -0.13 -16.72
N GLU A 41 8.48 -0.63 -16.78
CA GLU A 41 8.76 -2.05 -16.89
C GLU A 41 8.35 -2.76 -15.60
N THR A 42 7.47 -3.75 -15.74
CA THR A 42 7.00 -4.57 -14.63
C THR A 42 7.55 -5.98 -14.78
N LYS A 43 7.86 -6.64 -13.66
CA LYS A 43 8.24 -8.06 -13.65
C LYS A 43 7.15 -8.92 -14.28
N ALA A 44 5.88 -8.56 -14.08
CA ALA A 44 4.74 -9.22 -14.72
C ALA A 44 4.83 -9.21 -16.26
N GLU A 45 5.19 -8.08 -16.86
CA GLU A 45 5.35 -7.98 -18.32
C GLU A 45 6.47 -8.88 -18.82
N THR A 46 7.65 -8.79 -18.20
CA THR A 46 8.81 -9.60 -18.56
C THR A 46 8.55 -11.09 -18.35
N TYR A 47 7.89 -11.45 -17.24
CA TYR A 47 7.50 -12.82 -16.94
C TYR A 47 6.55 -13.37 -18.00
N LEU A 48 5.49 -12.65 -18.36
CA LEU A 48 4.53 -13.06 -19.38
C LEU A 48 5.21 -13.33 -20.73
N CYS A 49 6.06 -12.41 -21.19
CA CYS A 49 6.77 -12.57 -22.46
C CYS A 49 7.71 -13.79 -22.43
N ASN A 50 8.48 -13.95 -21.35
CA ASN A 50 9.38 -15.09 -21.16
C ASN A 50 8.65 -16.42 -21.05
N LEU A 51 7.47 -16.42 -20.43
CA LEU A 51 6.64 -17.60 -20.27
C LEU A 51 6.11 -18.07 -21.62
N PHE A 52 5.52 -17.18 -22.44
CA PHE A 52 5.09 -17.53 -23.79
C PHE A 52 6.27 -17.98 -24.68
N LEU A 53 7.46 -17.40 -24.52
CA LEU A 53 8.64 -17.80 -25.29
C LEU A 53 9.22 -19.17 -24.92
N ASN A 54 9.27 -19.50 -23.63
CA ASN A 54 10.04 -20.66 -23.16
C ASN A 54 9.17 -21.83 -22.69
N ASN A 55 8.00 -21.55 -22.14
CA ASN A 55 7.09 -22.55 -21.58
C ASN A 55 5.62 -22.12 -21.78
N PRO A 56 5.11 -22.16 -23.02
CA PRO A 56 3.82 -21.58 -23.37
C PRO A 56 2.69 -22.31 -22.66
N GLN A 57 1.77 -21.53 -22.09
CA GLN A 57 0.62 -22.00 -21.32
C GLN A 57 -0.51 -20.96 -21.39
N SER A 58 -1.74 -21.37 -21.08
CA SER A 58 -2.86 -20.42 -20.97
C SER A 58 -2.79 -19.64 -19.66
N ILE A 59 -3.14 -18.35 -19.71
CA ILE A 59 -3.04 -17.43 -18.60
C ILE A 59 -4.33 -16.63 -18.44
N ILE A 60 -4.81 -16.51 -17.21
CA ILE A 60 -5.78 -15.47 -16.83
C ILE A 60 -5.06 -14.42 -15.98
N LEU A 61 -5.14 -13.16 -16.41
CA LEU A 61 -4.79 -12.00 -15.60
C LEU A 61 -6.03 -11.56 -14.82
N THR A 62 -5.94 -11.56 -13.50
CA THR A 62 -7.00 -11.04 -12.62
C THR A 62 -6.54 -9.80 -11.88
N GLY A 63 -7.50 -8.96 -11.47
CA GLY A 63 -7.26 -7.70 -10.79
C GLY A 63 -8.47 -6.77 -10.88
N ASN A 64 -8.39 -5.65 -10.16
CA ASN A 64 -9.36 -4.57 -10.21
C ASN A 64 -9.26 -3.77 -11.52
N ALA A 65 -10.27 -2.95 -11.78
CA ALA A 65 -10.23 -2.01 -12.91
C ALA A 65 -9.12 -0.98 -12.65
N GLY A 66 -8.22 -0.79 -13.62
CA GLY A 66 -7.09 0.14 -13.48
C GLY A 66 -5.79 -0.49 -12.97
N ASP A 67 -5.70 -1.82 -12.79
CA ASP A 67 -4.45 -2.53 -12.47
C ASP A 67 -3.54 -2.78 -13.69
N GLY A 68 -3.96 -2.39 -14.90
CA GLY A 68 -3.15 -2.58 -16.11
C GLY A 68 -3.25 -3.97 -16.74
N LYS A 69 -4.34 -4.73 -16.52
CA LYS A 69 -4.56 -6.03 -17.18
C LYS A 69 -4.55 -5.90 -18.70
N THR A 70 -5.29 -4.93 -19.23
CA THR A 70 -5.39 -4.67 -20.68
C THR A 70 -4.05 -4.17 -21.24
N ARG A 71 -3.33 -3.33 -20.48
CA ARG A 71 -1.94 -2.91 -20.77
C ARG A 71 -1.01 -4.10 -20.89
N LEU A 72 -1.05 -5.06 -19.96
CA LEU A 72 -0.21 -6.26 -20.04
C LEU A 72 -0.53 -7.10 -21.27
N CYS A 73 -1.82 -7.29 -21.61
CA CYS A 73 -2.19 -7.95 -22.86
C CYS A 73 -1.61 -7.25 -24.09
N ARG A 74 -1.69 -5.90 -24.14
CA ARG A 74 -1.11 -5.09 -25.22
C ARG A 74 0.42 -5.19 -25.25
N SER A 75 1.10 -5.16 -24.11
CA SER A 75 2.55 -5.32 -24.04
C SER A 75 2.99 -6.67 -24.62
N VAL A 76 2.30 -7.76 -24.27
CA VAL A 76 2.58 -9.09 -24.84
C VAL A 76 2.30 -9.11 -26.34
N TYR A 77 1.21 -8.49 -26.80
CA TYR A 77 0.93 -8.39 -28.24
C TYR A 77 2.05 -7.67 -29.00
N ASN A 78 2.44 -6.49 -28.52
CA ASN A 78 3.49 -5.67 -29.13
C ASN A 78 4.86 -6.34 -29.10
N TYR A 79 5.09 -7.25 -28.15
CA TYR A 79 6.31 -8.04 -28.09
C TYR A 79 6.41 -9.04 -29.27
N PHE A 80 5.30 -9.65 -29.66
CA PHE A 80 5.25 -10.64 -30.75
C PHE A 80 4.83 -10.07 -32.10
N HIS A 81 4.27 -8.87 -32.15
CA HIS A 81 3.79 -8.21 -33.36
C HIS A 81 4.44 -6.84 -33.57
N GLN A 82 5.27 -6.71 -34.61
CA GLN A 82 6.16 -5.56 -34.84
C GLN A 82 5.42 -4.23 -35.04
N ASP A 83 4.24 -4.26 -35.66
CA ASP A 83 3.46 -3.04 -35.94
C ASP A 83 2.75 -2.49 -34.68
N GLY A 84 2.71 -3.28 -33.60
CA GLY A 84 2.01 -2.94 -32.36
C GLY A 84 0.49 -2.88 -32.50
N LEU A 85 -0.20 -2.93 -31.37
CA LEU A 85 -1.66 -2.80 -31.31
C LEU A 85 -2.06 -1.33 -31.27
N VAL A 86 -2.70 -0.84 -32.33
CA VAL A 86 -3.29 0.50 -32.35
C VAL A 86 -4.52 0.53 -31.44
N ASP A 87 -5.57 -0.21 -31.79
CA ASP A 87 -6.83 -0.29 -31.04
C ASP A 87 -7.29 -1.73 -30.86
N TRP A 88 -8.05 -1.98 -29.80
CA TRP A 88 -8.71 -3.28 -29.63
C TRP A 88 -9.84 -3.43 -30.65
N PRO A 89 -10.02 -4.60 -31.26
CA PRO A 89 -11.16 -4.85 -32.14
C PRO A 89 -12.47 -4.80 -31.34
N GLU A 90 -13.58 -4.46 -32.00
CA GLU A 90 -14.90 -4.42 -31.35
C GLU A 90 -15.32 -5.76 -30.73
N SER A 91 -14.78 -6.88 -31.23
CA SER A 91 -14.98 -8.21 -30.65
C SER A 91 -14.35 -8.37 -29.27
N GLY A 92 -13.38 -7.51 -28.91
CA GLY A 92 -12.52 -7.64 -27.74
C GLY A 92 -11.62 -8.87 -27.76
N ILE A 93 -11.43 -9.51 -28.92
CA ILE A 93 -10.61 -10.70 -29.09
C ILE A 93 -9.54 -10.44 -30.16
N LEU A 94 -8.29 -10.71 -29.82
CA LEU A 94 -7.13 -10.62 -30.71
C LEU A 94 -6.43 -11.96 -30.82
N GLU A 95 -5.81 -12.20 -31.96
CA GLU A 95 -4.85 -13.30 -32.13
C GLU A 95 -3.50 -12.72 -32.54
N VAL A 96 -2.43 -13.28 -31.98
CA VAL A 96 -1.06 -12.99 -32.41
C VAL A 96 -0.31 -14.31 -32.60
N ASP A 97 0.34 -14.46 -33.75
CA ASP A 97 1.23 -15.58 -34.01
C ASP A 97 2.51 -15.43 -33.18
N PHE A 98 2.99 -16.54 -32.63
CA PHE A 98 4.25 -16.58 -31.86
C PHE A 98 4.96 -17.92 -32.11
N PRO A 99 6.22 -18.12 -31.68
CA PRO A 99 7.02 -19.28 -32.06
C PRO A 99 6.39 -20.66 -31.80
N HIS A 100 5.50 -20.78 -30.81
CA HIS A 100 4.90 -22.07 -30.44
C HIS A 100 3.45 -22.24 -30.89
N GLY A 101 2.87 -21.28 -31.63
CA GLY A 101 1.49 -21.34 -32.11
C GLY A 101 0.82 -19.98 -32.17
N LYS A 102 -0.38 -19.89 -31.60
CA LYS A 102 -1.14 -18.64 -31.51
C LYS A 102 -1.49 -18.27 -30.08
N ILE A 103 -1.35 -16.99 -29.74
CA ILE A 103 -1.89 -16.44 -28.49
C ILE A 103 -3.24 -15.81 -28.81
N ARG A 104 -4.29 -16.35 -28.21
CA ARG A 104 -5.66 -15.83 -28.27
C ARG A 104 -5.90 -14.94 -27.05
N MET A 105 -5.90 -13.63 -27.29
CA MET A 105 -6.02 -12.61 -26.26
C MET A 105 -7.46 -12.16 -26.14
N VAL A 106 -7.98 -12.16 -24.91
CA VAL A 106 -9.36 -11.76 -24.60
C VAL A 106 -9.28 -10.53 -23.69
N LYS A 107 -9.90 -9.43 -24.14
CA LYS A 107 -10.06 -8.19 -23.36
C LYS A 107 -10.84 -8.45 -22.08
N ASP A 108 -10.89 -7.48 -21.16
CA ASP A 108 -11.59 -7.61 -19.87
C ASP A 108 -12.98 -8.22 -20.06
N LEU A 109 -13.21 -9.39 -19.45
CA LEU A 109 -14.49 -10.12 -19.53
C LEU A 109 -15.70 -9.25 -19.16
N SER A 110 -15.49 -8.19 -18.38
CA SER A 110 -16.54 -7.25 -17.97
C SER A 110 -17.09 -6.42 -19.15
N GLU A 111 -16.34 -6.30 -20.25
CA GLU A 111 -16.72 -5.57 -21.46
C GLU A 111 -17.34 -6.46 -22.55
N LEU A 112 -17.37 -7.78 -22.34
CA LEU A 112 -17.84 -8.75 -23.32
C LEU A 112 -19.26 -9.22 -23.03
N LYS A 113 -19.98 -9.61 -24.09
CA LYS A 113 -21.29 -10.25 -23.97
C LYS A 113 -21.12 -11.66 -23.39
N ASP A 114 -22.07 -12.10 -22.58
CA ASP A 114 -22.01 -13.41 -21.90
C ASP A 114 -21.86 -14.58 -22.90
N GLU A 115 -22.43 -14.49 -24.11
CA GLU A 115 -22.27 -15.50 -25.18
C GLU A 115 -20.81 -15.65 -25.62
N ILE A 116 -20.09 -14.53 -25.74
CA ILE A 116 -18.67 -14.51 -26.14
C ILE A 116 -17.82 -15.06 -25.00
N ILE A 117 -18.10 -14.64 -23.76
CA ILE A 117 -17.41 -15.15 -22.57
C ILE A 117 -17.56 -16.67 -22.50
N LEU A 118 -18.78 -17.19 -22.73
CA LEU A 118 -19.07 -18.62 -22.71
C LEU A 118 -18.25 -19.38 -23.75
N GLN A 119 -18.21 -18.85 -24.97
CA GLN A 119 -17.47 -19.45 -26.08
C GLN A 119 -15.97 -19.51 -25.77
N GLU A 120 -15.38 -18.41 -25.32
CA GLU A 120 -13.94 -18.32 -25.08
C GLU A 120 -13.50 -19.13 -23.85
N LEU A 121 -14.28 -19.13 -22.75
CA LEU A 121 -13.98 -19.97 -21.59
C LEU A 121 -14.19 -21.47 -21.87
N SER A 122 -15.16 -21.83 -22.72
CA SER A 122 -15.35 -23.23 -23.15
C SER A 122 -14.17 -23.73 -23.97
N ARG A 123 -13.66 -22.89 -24.88
CA ARG A 123 -12.46 -23.21 -25.66
C ARG A 123 -11.21 -23.26 -24.79
N LEU A 124 -11.05 -22.32 -23.85
CA LEU A 124 -9.97 -22.37 -22.86
C LEU A 124 -9.98 -23.70 -22.09
N GLN A 125 -11.15 -24.12 -21.60
CA GLN A 125 -11.28 -25.40 -20.90
C GLN A 125 -10.86 -26.58 -21.79
N ALA A 126 -11.29 -26.60 -23.05
CA ALA A 126 -10.91 -27.64 -24.00
C ALA A 126 -9.39 -27.66 -24.22
N SER A 127 -8.77 -26.51 -24.47
CA SER A 127 -7.32 -26.38 -24.65
C SER A 127 -6.52 -26.80 -23.42
N ILE A 128 -7.02 -26.53 -22.20
CA ILE A 128 -6.35 -27.01 -20.98
C ILE A 128 -6.46 -28.54 -20.87
N ASN A 129 -7.63 -29.11 -21.18
CA ASN A 129 -7.88 -30.54 -21.04
C ASN A 129 -7.11 -31.39 -22.06
N ASP A 130 -6.86 -30.88 -23.27
CA ASP A 130 -6.11 -31.58 -24.32
C ASP A 130 -4.62 -31.20 -24.37
N ASN A 131 -4.15 -30.42 -23.39
CA ASN A 131 -2.78 -29.94 -23.29
C ASN A 131 -2.34 -29.13 -24.53
N HIS A 132 -3.23 -28.26 -25.01
CA HIS A 132 -3.04 -27.31 -26.10
C HIS A 132 -2.70 -28.00 -27.42
N ALA A 133 -3.43 -29.07 -27.76
CA ALA A 133 -3.16 -29.89 -28.95
C ALA A 133 -3.15 -29.06 -30.26
N ASP A 134 -4.04 -28.05 -30.34
CA ASP A 134 -4.16 -27.13 -31.49
C ASP A 134 -3.14 -25.98 -31.45
N LYS A 135 -2.25 -25.93 -30.47
CA LYS A 135 -1.26 -24.86 -30.25
C LYS A 135 -1.87 -23.46 -30.10
N ILE A 136 -3.06 -23.38 -29.51
CA ILE A 136 -3.75 -22.13 -29.18
C ILE A 136 -3.67 -21.90 -27.68
N TYR A 137 -3.02 -20.82 -27.26
CA TYR A 137 -2.81 -20.45 -25.86
C TYR A 137 -3.58 -19.18 -25.54
N TYR A 138 -4.20 -19.11 -24.37
CA TYR A 138 -5.02 -17.95 -24.01
C TYR A 138 -4.26 -16.95 -23.15
N LEU A 139 -4.56 -15.67 -23.35
CA LEU A 139 -4.25 -14.59 -22.40
C LEU A 139 -5.52 -13.77 -22.17
N ILE A 140 -6.18 -14.01 -21.03
CA ILE A 140 -7.48 -13.40 -20.72
C ILE A 140 -7.34 -12.38 -19.61
N ALA A 141 -7.78 -11.14 -19.85
CA ALA A 141 -8.00 -10.18 -18.77
C ALA A 141 -9.39 -10.41 -18.15
N ALA A 142 -9.46 -10.51 -16.81
CA ALA A 142 -10.73 -10.69 -16.11
C ALA A 142 -10.73 -9.99 -14.77
N ASN A 143 -11.92 -9.64 -14.27
CA ASN A 143 -12.13 -9.39 -12.85
C ASN A 143 -12.45 -10.71 -12.13
N GLU A 144 -11.85 -10.94 -10.96
CA GLU A 144 -12.03 -12.15 -10.16
C GLU A 144 -13.50 -12.47 -9.87
N GLY A 145 -14.27 -11.46 -9.46
CA GLY A 145 -15.68 -11.60 -9.12
C GLY A 145 -16.54 -11.94 -10.34
N LYS A 146 -16.33 -11.25 -11.47
CA LYS A 146 -17.04 -11.55 -12.74
C LYS A 146 -16.70 -12.95 -13.23
N LEU A 147 -15.42 -13.36 -13.22
CA LEU A 147 -15.01 -14.70 -13.63
C LEU A 147 -15.61 -15.79 -12.74
N THR A 148 -15.49 -15.65 -11.42
CA THR A 148 -15.99 -16.65 -10.46
C THR A 148 -17.51 -16.78 -10.52
N LYS A 149 -18.23 -15.65 -10.66
CA LYS A 149 -19.68 -15.64 -10.84
C LYS A 149 -20.08 -16.31 -12.15
N PHE A 150 -19.37 -16.03 -13.24
CA PHE A 150 -19.67 -16.63 -14.53
C PHE A 150 -19.47 -18.16 -14.51
N LEU A 151 -18.35 -18.63 -13.95
CA LEU A 151 -18.05 -20.05 -13.80
C LEU A 151 -19.03 -20.76 -12.85
N SER A 152 -19.60 -20.06 -11.87
CA SER A 152 -20.58 -20.67 -10.95
C SER A 152 -21.94 -20.90 -11.61
N GLN A 153 -22.29 -20.12 -12.64
CA GLN A 153 -23.56 -20.19 -13.37
C GLN A 153 -23.56 -21.21 -14.52
N HIS A 154 -22.40 -21.74 -14.92
CA HIS A 154 -22.25 -22.59 -16.11
C HIS A 154 -21.62 -23.94 -15.76
N GLU A 155 -22.44 -24.98 -15.58
CA GLU A 155 -22.00 -26.32 -15.14
C GLU A 155 -21.04 -27.01 -16.11
N HIS A 156 -21.15 -26.73 -17.41
CA HIS A 156 -20.24 -27.28 -18.43
C HIS A 156 -18.81 -26.74 -18.33
N LEU A 157 -18.58 -25.67 -17.55
CA LEU A 157 -17.25 -25.13 -17.23
C LEU A 157 -16.69 -25.68 -15.89
N SER A 158 -17.19 -26.82 -15.43
CA SER A 158 -16.85 -27.39 -14.11
C SER A 158 -15.36 -27.70 -13.94
N SER A 159 -14.67 -28.21 -14.97
CA SER A 159 -13.22 -28.45 -14.94
C SER A 159 -12.47 -27.13 -14.73
N LEU A 160 -12.76 -26.13 -15.56
CA LEU A 160 -12.13 -24.81 -15.45
C LEU A 160 -12.43 -24.14 -14.12
N LYS A 161 -13.66 -24.27 -13.60
CA LYS A 161 -14.06 -23.76 -12.28
C LYS A 161 -13.21 -24.34 -11.14
N VAL A 162 -12.91 -25.64 -11.18
CA VAL A 162 -12.05 -26.28 -10.18
C VAL A 162 -10.62 -25.75 -10.30
N GLU A 163 -10.08 -25.68 -11.51
CA GLU A 163 -8.72 -25.19 -11.77
C GLU A 163 -8.54 -23.71 -11.38
N VAL A 164 -9.55 -22.87 -11.63
CA VAL A 164 -9.55 -21.45 -11.24
C VAL A 164 -9.62 -21.30 -9.72
N LYS A 165 -10.53 -22.00 -9.05
CA LYS A 165 -10.63 -21.97 -7.57
C LYS A 165 -9.34 -22.41 -6.90
N ARG A 166 -8.68 -23.43 -7.43
CA ARG A 166 -7.41 -23.96 -6.91
C ARG A 166 -6.31 -22.89 -6.95
N ARG A 167 -6.18 -22.17 -8.07
CA ARG A 167 -5.17 -21.12 -8.28
C ARG A 167 -5.46 -19.80 -7.56
N PHE A 168 -6.73 -19.45 -7.34
CA PHE A 168 -7.08 -18.30 -6.48
C PHE A 168 -6.73 -18.56 -5.00
N LYS A 169 -6.75 -19.82 -4.55
CA LYS A 169 -6.32 -20.15 -3.19
C LYS A 169 -4.80 -19.96 -3.02
N THR A 170 -4.02 -20.29 -4.04
CA THR A 170 -2.56 -20.09 -4.02
C THR A 170 -1.97 -20.15 -5.44
N HIS A 171 -1.06 -19.23 -5.75
CA HIS A 171 -0.32 -19.20 -7.01
C HIS A 171 0.59 -20.43 -7.21
N LEU A 172 0.89 -21.20 -6.15
CA LEU A 172 1.71 -22.41 -6.22
C LEU A 172 1.04 -23.55 -7.01
N GLU A 173 -0.26 -23.43 -7.26
CA GLU A 173 -1.04 -24.39 -8.06
C GLU A 173 -1.01 -24.07 -9.56
N ASN A 174 -0.33 -22.98 -9.96
CA ASN A 174 0.03 -22.73 -11.34
C ASN A 174 0.92 -23.86 -11.87
N ASN A 175 0.66 -24.30 -13.10
CA ASN A 175 1.38 -25.40 -13.74
C ASN A 175 1.61 -25.11 -15.22
N SER A 176 2.31 -26.00 -15.93
CA SER A 176 2.75 -25.84 -17.32
C SER A 176 1.64 -25.72 -18.37
N THR A 177 0.36 -25.81 -17.99
CA THR A 177 -0.77 -25.74 -18.92
C THR A 177 -1.65 -24.53 -18.64
N PHE A 178 -1.79 -24.18 -17.37
CA PHE A 178 -2.68 -23.10 -16.96
C PHE A 178 -2.15 -22.36 -15.73
N SER A 179 -2.18 -21.04 -15.81
CA SER A 179 -1.79 -20.16 -14.71
C SER A 179 -2.77 -19.01 -14.53
N ILE A 180 -2.91 -18.56 -13.28
CA ILE A 180 -3.58 -17.30 -12.95
C ILE A 180 -2.56 -16.37 -12.30
N ILE A 181 -2.47 -15.15 -12.84
CA ILE A 181 -1.65 -14.07 -12.28
C ILE A 181 -2.61 -13.03 -11.72
N ASN A 182 -2.62 -12.90 -10.39
CA ASN A 182 -3.39 -11.89 -9.68
C ASN A 182 -2.57 -10.62 -9.48
N LEU A 183 -2.99 -9.53 -10.11
CA LEU A 183 -2.34 -8.22 -9.99
C LEU A 183 -2.65 -7.52 -8.66
N LEU A 184 -3.62 -8.01 -7.88
CA LEU A 184 -3.87 -7.53 -6.51
C LEU A 184 -2.76 -7.91 -5.53
N ASP A 185 -1.94 -8.89 -5.90
CA ASP A 185 -0.79 -9.33 -5.09
C ASP A 185 0.46 -8.47 -5.40
N VAL A 186 0.34 -7.46 -6.25
CA VAL A 186 1.45 -6.56 -6.55
C VAL A 186 1.63 -5.54 -5.43
N THR A 187 2.87 -5.35 -4.99
CA THR A 187 3.22 -4.38 -3.97
C THR A 187 3.27 -2.98 -4.56
N SER A 188 2.38 -2.09 -4.08
CA SER A 188 2.22 -0.74 -4.64
C SER A 188 3.47 0.11 -4.44
N SER A 189 4.18 -0.05 -3.32
CA SER A 189 5.40 0.72 -3.04
C SER A 189 6.49 0.57 -4.11
N LEU A 190 6.62 -0.62 -4.72
CA LEU A 190 7.62 -0.88 -5.77
C LEU A 190 7.32 -0.11 -7.05
N TYR A 191 6.05 0.09 -7.38
CA TYR A 191 5.64 0.88 -8.53
C TYR A 191 5.78 2.37 -8.27
N VAL A 192 5.43 2.83 -7.06
CA VAL A 192 5.58 4.24 -6.67
C VAL A 192 7.03 4.67 -6.78
N GLU A 193 7.97 3.86 -6.31
CA GLU A 193 9.40 4.13 -6.42
C GLU A 193 9.82 4.33 -7.89
N LYS A 194 9.46 3.37 -8.76
CA LYS A 194 9.73 3.45 -10.21
C LYS A 194 9.09 4.69 -10.85
N VAL A 195 7.85 5.02 -10.51
CA VAL A 195 7.14 6.19 -11.06
C VAL A 195 7.83 7.48 -10.61
N LEU A 196 8.15 7.61 -9.32
CA LEU A 196 8.80 8.80 -8.78
C LEU A 196 10.18 8.99 -9.41
N ASP A 197 10.97 7.92 -9.54
CA ASP A 197 12.27 7.97 -10.20
C ASP A 197 12.15 8.44 -11.66
N GLU A 198 11.21 7.86 -12.41
CA GLU A 198 10.99 8.23 -13.81
C GLU A 198 10.46 9.66 -13.98
N TRP A 199 9.48 10.07 -13.17
CA TRP A 199 8.84 11.37 -13.29
C TRP A 199 9.69 12.51 -12.75
N ASN A 200 10.53 12.27 -11.74
CA ASN A 200 11.46 13.26 -11.21
C ASN A 200 12.83 13.30 -11.91
N LYS A 201 13.02 12.62 -13.05
CA LYS A 201 14.24 12.78 -13.88
C LYS A 201 14.46 14.24 -14.27
N GLU A 202 15.66 14.75 -14.07
CA GLU A 202 16.01 16.16 -14.37
C GLU A 202 15.66 16.58 -15.82
N SER A 203 15.78 15.65 -16.78
CA SER A 203 15.43 15.89 -18.18
C SER A 203 13.99 16.36 -18.36
N ASN A 204 13.05 15.83 -17.57
CA ASN A 204 11.63 16.21 -17.60
C ASN A 204 11.37 17.63 -17.04
N TRP A 205 12.33 18.21 -16.30
CA TRP A 205 12.16 19.46 -15.55
C TRP A 205 13.13 20.56 -15.95
N SER A 206 14.13 20.27 -16.78
CA SER A 206 15.16 21.21 -17.28
C SER A 206 14.60 22.54 -17.79
N VAL A 207 13.44 22.52 -18.46
CA VAL A 207 12.76 23.73 -18.95
C VAL A 207 12.41 24.71 -17.82
N CYS A 208 12.07 24.19 -16.62
CA CYS A 208 11.72 24.97 -15.44
C CYS A 208 12.90 25.78 -14.87
N GLU A 209 14.15 25.44 -15.20
CA GLU A 209 15.33 26.18 -14.76
C GLU A 209 15.40 27.60 -15.36
N SER A 210 14.90 27.74 -16.59
CA SER A 210 14.83 29.01 -17.31
C SER A 210 13.52 29.78 -17.10
N CYS A 211 12.60 29.26 -16.28
CA CYS A 211 11.26 29.83 -16.11
C CYS A 211 11.28 31.09 -15.23
N SER A 212 10.61 32.16 -15.68
CA SER A 212 10.53 33.43 -14.95
C SER A 212 9.83 33.34 -13.58
N LYS A 213 8.99 32.31 -13.39
CA LYS A 213 8.26 32.06 -12.13
C LYS A 213 8.91 30.99 -11.25
N GLN A 214 10.13 30.55 -11.53
CA GLN A 214 10.79 29.44 -10.83
C GLN A 214 10.74 29.53 -9.29
N LYS A 215 10.96 30.73 -8.73
CA LYS A 215 10.95 30.98 -7.27
C LYS A 215 9.55 31.01 -6.63
N ALA A 216 8.51 31.22 -7.42
CA ALA A 216 7.12 31.30 -6.97
C ALA A 216 6.27 30.11 -7.50
N CYS A 217 6.92 29.07 -8.01
CA CYS A 217 6.27 27.92 -8.63
C CYS A 217 6.23 26.75 -7.64
N ILE A 218 5.04 26.45 -7.10
CA ILE A 218 4.84 25.34 -6.17
C ILE A 218 5.11 23.98 -6.83
N ILE A 219 4.79 23.83 -8.11
CA ILE A 219 5.06 22.60 -8.88
C ILE A 219 6.57 22.31 -8.90
N ASN A 220 7.38 23.34 -9.14
CA ASN A 220 8.84 23.21 -9.16
C ASN A 220 9.42 22.97 -7.76
N LEU A 221 8.83 23.56 -6.71
CA LEU A 221 9.18 23.25 -5.32
C LEU A 221 8.92 21.76 -5.01
N ASN A 222 7.72 21.27 -5.33
CA ASN A 222 7.31 19.88 -5.09
C ASN A 222 8.23 18.89 -5.80
N HIS A 223 8.51 19.13 -7.10
CA HIS A 223 9.50 18.36 -7.84
C HIS A 223 10.85 18.34 -7.10
N LYS A 224 11.47 19.51 -6.87
CA LYS A 224 12.81 19.58 -6.23
C LYS A 224 12.87 18.91 -4.86
N ARG A 225 11.80 19.01 -4.06
CA ARG A 225 11.73 18.40 -2.72
C ARG A 225 11.55 16.89 -2.82
N SER A 226 10.62 16.42 -3.65
CA SER A 226 10.35 14.99 -3.86
C SER A 226 11.46 14.24 -4.62
N SER A 227 12.34 14.96 -5.33
CA SER A 227 13.54 14.39 -5.95
C SER A 227 14.66 14.08 -4.95
N LYS A 228 14.60 14.59 -3.70
CA LYS A 228 15.59 14.24 -2.67
C LYS A 228 15.37 12.79 -2.24
N ASP A 229 16.42 11.98 -2.24
CA ASP A 229 16.31 10.53 -1.97
C ASP A 229 15.58 10.19 -0.68
N PHE A 230 15.91 10.87 0.43
CA PHE A 230 15.25 10.59 1.71
C PHE A 230 13.76 10.99 1.73
N VAL A 231 13.38 12.06 1.02
CA VAL A 231 11.97 12.47 0.88
C VAL A 231 11.23 11.46 0.02
N LYS A 232 11.81 11.08 -1.13
CA LYS A 232 11.28 10.03 -2.02
C LYS A 232 11.07 8.72 -1.27
N ASN A 233 12.06 8.28 -0.49
CA ASN A 233 11.98 7.04 0.29
C ASN A 233 10.84 7.09 1.32
N ARG A 234 10.60 8.26 1.94
CA ARG A 234 9.47 8.45 2.87
C ARG A 234 8.12 8.51 2.17
N LEU A 235 8.04 9.04 0.95
CA LEU A 235 6.84 8.93 0.12
C LEU A 235 6.55 7.46 -0.22
N VAL A 236 7.56 6.69 -0.62
CA VAL A 236 7.44 5.24 -0.90
C VAL A 236 7.07 4.47 0.37
N GLU A 237 7.62 4.83 1.52
CA GLU A 237 7.33 4.22 2.83
C GLU A 237 5.85 4.34 3.21
N GLN A 238 5.19 5.47 2.92
CA GLN A 238 3.76 5.61 3.17
C GLN A 238 2.92 4.59 2.37
N TYR A 239 3.26 4.34 1.11
CA TYR A 239 2.63 3.27 0.34
C TYR A 239 2.99 1.89 0.90
N ARG A 240 4.22 1.73 1.39
CA ARG A 240 4.66 0.51 2.03
C ARG A 240 3.85 0.18 3.29
N PHE A 241 3.42 1.19 4.04
CA PHE A 241 2.49 0.99 5.15
C PHE A 241 1.15 0.44 4.68
N LEU A 242 0.61 0.91 3.55
CA LEU A 242 -0.62 0.32 3.00
C LEU A 242 -0.43 -1.12 2.54
N ASP A 243 0.73 -1.46 1.96
CA ASP A 243 1.08 -2.85 1.65
C ASP A 243 1.10 -3.72 2.92
N TYR A 244 1.65 -3.19 4.02
CA TYR A 244 1.65 -3.85 5.35
C TYR A 244 0.26 -4.03 5.96
N LEU A 245 -0.69 -3.18 5.58
CA LEU A 245 -2.08 -3.30 5.99
C LEU A 245 -2.88 -4.23 5.07
N GLY A 246 -2.25 -4.80 4.03
CA GLY A 246 -2.90 -5.64 3.03
C GLY A 246 -3.85 -4.85 2.13
N THR A 247 -3.56 -3.56 1.92
CA THR A 247 -4.41 -2.66 1.13
C THR A 247 -3.83 -2.42 -0.24
N HIS A 248 -4.53 -2.92 -1.27
CA HIS A 248 -4.16 -2.73 -2.67
C HIS A 248 -4.59 -1.36 -3.20
N ILE A 249 -3.66 -0.64 -3.83
CA ILE A 249 -3.93 0.56 -4.63
C ILE A 249 -3.74 0.21 -6.10
N THR A 250 -4.72 0.56 -6.93
CA THR A 250 -4.61 0.28 -8.37
C THR A 250 -3.56 1.18 -9.04
N MET A 251 -2.97 0.71 -10.14
CA MET A 251 -2.01 1.53 -10.91
C MET A 251 -2.59 2.89 -11.29
N ARG A 252 -3.86 2.94 -11.69
CA ARG A 252 -4.56 4.18 -12.00
C ARG A 252 -4.62 5.14 -10.80
N GLU A 253 -5.07 4.67 -9.65
CA GLU A 253 -5.16 5.50 -8.43
C GLU A 253 -3.79 6.03 -8.02
N MET A 254 -2.76 5.19 -8.10
CA MET A 254 -1.38 5.56 -7.81
C MET A 254 -0.88 6.68 -8.76
N LEU A 255 -1.08 6.55 -10.08
CA LEU A 255 -0.62 7.56 -11.05
C LEU A 255 -1.35 8.90 -10.86
N ILE A 256 -2.66 8.87 -10.60
CA ILE A 256 -3.45 10.06 -10.25
C ILE A 256 -2.88 10.71 -8.99
N HIS A 257 -2.61 9.91 -7.96
CA HIS A 257 -2.11 10.42 -6.69
C HIS A 257 -0.72 11.05 -6.81
N ILE A 258 0.23 10.39 -7.48
CA ILE A 258 1.59 10.93 -7.68
C ILE A 258 1.56 12.20 -8.54
N SER A 259 0.70 12.25 -9.58
CA SER A 259 0.53 13.46 -10.38
C SER A 259 0.06 14.63 -9.52
N TYR A 260 -0.92 14.39 -8.64
CA TYR A 260 -1.41 15.40 -7.71
C TYR A 260 -0.36 15.80 -6.66
N ILE A 261 0.44 14.87 -6.14
CA ILE A 261 1.56 15.18 -5.22
C ILE A 261 2.51 16.20 -5.86
N LEU A 262 2.91 15.96 -7.12
CA LEU A 262 3.85 16.81 -7.83
C LEU A 262 3.24 18.16 -8.25
N THR A 263 2.02 18.15 -8.77
CA THR A 263 1.43 19.33 -9.42
C THR A 263 0.44 20.11 -8.55
N GLY A 264 -0.14 19.49 -7.53
CA GLY A 264 -1.29 20.03 -6.79
C GLY A 264 -2.55 20.19 -7.65
N GLY A 265 -2.60 19.55 -8.82
CA GLY A 265 -3.64 19.74 -9.83
C GLY A 265 -3.51 21.04 -10.62
N LEU A 266 -2.32 21.66 -10.63
CA LEU A 266 -2.00 22.90 -11.35
C LEU A 266 -1.18 22.62 -12.61
N THR A 267 -1.34 23.49 -13.61
CA THR A 267 -0.53 23.50 -14.83
C THR A 267 0.48 24.66 -14.84
N CYS A 268 1.43 24.65 -15.79
CA CYS A 268 2.30 25.82 -16.00
C CYS A 268 1.50 27.09 -16.37
N THR A 269 0.33 26.94 -17.00
CA THR A 269 -0.53 28.07 -17.34
C THR A 269 -1.07 28.75 -16.08
N ASP A 270 -1.49 27.96 -15.09
CA ASP A 270 -2.03 28.47 -13.83
C ASP A 270 -0.97 29.24 -13.04
N VAL A 271 0.28 28.74 -13.01
CA VAL A 271 1.39 29.42 -12.33
C VAL A 271 1.81 30.71 -13.05
N LEU A 272 1.85 30.70 -14.39
CA LEU A 272 2.26 31.87 -15.17
C LEU A 272 1.24 33.02 -15.07
N ASN A 273 -0.05 32.67 -15.02
CA ASN A 273 -1.16 33.62 -14.96
C ASN A 273 -1.58 34.00 -13.52
N ALA A 274 -0.92 33.43 -12.49
CA ALA A 274 -1.28 33.67 -11.10
C ALA A 274 -1.17 35.15 -10.72
N ASP A 275 -2.28 35.71 -10.26
CA ASP A 275 -2.32 36.95 -9.50
C ASP A 275 -2.04 36.68 -8.00
N TYR A 276 -2.26 37.68 -7.15
CA TYR A 276 -1.99 37.55 -5.71
C TYR A 276 -2.86 36.49 -5.03
N GLU A 277 -4.17 36.46 -5.33
CA GLU A 277 -5.10 35.51 -4.71
C GLU A 277 -4.86 34.09 -5.22
N ALA A 278 -4.62 33.94 -6.52
CA ALA A 278 -4.25 32.65 -7.11
C ALA A 278 -2.94 32.13 -6.51
N LEU A 279 -1.93 32.98 -6.33
CA LEU A 279 -0.67 32.58 -5.70
C LEU A 279 -0.86 32.11 -4.27
N LYS A 280 -1.71 32.79 -3.48
CA LYS A 280 -2.04 32.38 -2.11
C LYS A 280 -2.62 30.95 -2.08
N TYR A 281 -3.56 30.66 -2.98
CA TYR A 281 -4.12 29.31 -3.12
C TYR A 281 -3.07 28.27 -3.57
N GLN A 282 -2.18 28.64 -4.50
CA GLN A 282 -1.13 27.75 -5.00
C GLN A 282 -0.09 27.39 -3.92
N ILE A 283 0.23 28.32 -3.02
CA ILE A 283 1.19 28.12 -1.91
C ILE A 283 0.72 27.04 -0.92
N ASP A 284 -0.58 26.76 -0.86
CA ASP A 284 -1.18 25.72 -0.01
C ASP A 284 -1.16 24.32 -0.61
N LYS A 285 -0.42 24.13 -1.71
CA LYS A 285 -0.27 22.84 -2.39
C LYS A 285 1.17 22.28 -2.36
N PRO A 286 1.91 22.32 -1.23
CA PRO A 286 3.17 21.60 -1.15
C PRO A 286 2.91 20.08 -1.18
N TYR A 287 3.89 19.32 -1.68
CA TYR A 287 3.75 17.88 -1.91
C TYR A 287 3.29 17.10 -0.66
N TYR A 288 3.75 17.49 0.54
CA TYR A 288 3.40 16.84 1.80
C TYR A 288 1.96 17.13 2.27
N GLU A 289 1.33 18.21 1.79
CA GLU A 289 -0.11 18.45 1.97
C GLU A 289 -0.91 17.69 0.91
N ASN A 290 -0.44 17.76 -0.35
CA ASN A 290 -1.09 17.10 -1.47
C ASN A 290 -1.19 15.58 -1.26
N PHE A 291 -0.17 14.97 -0.64
CA PHE A 291 -0.11 13.54 -0.34
C PHE A 291 -1.31 13.04 0.48
N TYR A 292 -1.80 13.83 1.44
CA TYR A 292 -2.94 13.46 2.28
C TYR A 292 -4.26 14.03 1.75
N GLY A 293 -4.23 14.67 0.57
CA GLY A 293 -5.39 15.32 -0.04
C GLY A 293 -5.90 16.53 0.75
N ASN A 294 -5.03 17.18 1.51
CA ASN A 294 -5.37 18.43 2.18
C ASN A 294 -5.48 19.56 1.15
N ASN A 295 -6.36 20.53 1.41
CA ASN A 295 -6.66 21.64 0.49
C ASN A 295 -7.10 21.20 -0.92
N ALA A 296 -7.51 19.93 -1.07
CA ALA A 296 -8.15 19.43 -2.27
C ALA A 296 -9.53 20.09 -2.40
N ALA A 297 -9.70 20.95 -3.40
CA ALA A 297 -10.96 21.66 -3.62
C ALA A 297 -12.10 20.76 -4.13
N ASN A 298 -11.83 19.48 -4.43
CA ASN A 298 -12.77 18.59 -5.10
C ASN A 298 -13.06 17.32 -4.31
N GLU A 299 -14.35 17.00 -4.21
CA GLU A 299 -14.89 15.78 -3.60
C GLU A 299 -14.35 14.52 -4.29
N ALA A 300 -14.17 14.52 -5.62
CA ALA A 300 -13.73 13.35 -6.38
C ALA A 300 -12.30 12.87 -6.01
N LEU A 301 -11.37 13.79 -5.75
CA LEU A 301 -10.03 13.43 -5.27
C LEU A 301 -10.09 12.96 -3.81
N SER A 302 -10.89 13.64 -2.99
CA SER A 302 -11.13 13.23 -1.61
C SER A 302 -11.84 11.88 -1.49
N ASP A 303 -12.57 11.48 -2.54
CA ASP A 303 -13.29 10.23 -2.60
C ASP A 303 -12.46 9.03 -3.04
N MET A 304 -11.29 9.28 -3.64
CA MET A 304 -10.35 8.22 -3.98
C MET A 304 -9.99 7.40 -2.75
N ARG A 305 -10.06 6.07 -2.91
CA ARG A 305 -9.77 5.13 -1.83
C ARG A 305 -8.39 5.35 -1.24
N ALA A 306 -7.38 5.54 -2.09
CA ALA A 306 -6.00 5.80 -1.66
C ALA A 306 -5.90 7.00 -0.71
N ILE A 307 -6.52 8.14 -1.05
CA ILE A 307 -6.50 9.36 -0.21
C ILE A 307 -7.20 9.12 1.13
N LYS A 308 -8.35 8.43 1.13
CA LYS A 308 -9.06 8.08 2.38
C LYS A 308 -8.18 7.25 3.32
N LEU A 309 -7.44 6.29 2.76
CA LEU A 309 -6.50 5.45 3.51
C LEU A 309 -5.31 6.26 4.03
N PHE A 310 -4.69 7.10 3.20
CA PHE A 310 -3.57 7.93 3.64
C PHE A 310 -3.96 8.94 4.72
N LYS A 311 -5.20 9.44 4.73
CA LYS A 311 -5.70 10.31 5.82
C LYS A 311 -5.71 9.62 7.19
N GLU A 312 -5.79 8.30 7.26
CA GLU A 312 -5.61 7.55 8.51
C GLU A 312 -4.14 7.51 8.94
N LEU A 313 -3.19 7.67 8.01
CA LEU A 313 -1.75 7.70 8.25
C LEU A 313 -1.18 9.11 8.41
N ASP A 314 -2.00 10.15 8.28
CA ASP A 314 -1.55 11.56 8.19
C ASP A 314 -0.77 11.99 9.44
N PRO A 315 0.55 12.27 9.31
CA PRO A 315 1.38 12.66 10.42
C PRO A 315 1.06 14.03 11.01
N GLY A 316 0.24 14.84 10.34
CA GLY A 316 -0.32 16.05 10.93
C GLY A 316 -1.22 15.77 12.14
N ARG A 317 -1.91 14.62 12.15
CA ARG A 317 -2.97 14.29 13.12
C ARG A 317 -2.47 13.68 14.43
N TYR A 318 -1.22 13.21 14.45
CA TYR A 318 -0.62 12.61 15.62
C TYR A 318 0.43 13.56 16.20
N SER A 319 0.50 13.62 17.53
CA SER A 319 1.41 14.50 18.25
C SER A 319 2.50 13.69 18.95
N ASP A 320 3.73 14.17 18.88
CA ASP A 320 4.84 13.74 19.74
C ASP A 320 5.44 14.98 20.40
N SER A 321 5.53 14.97 21.74
CA SER A 321 5.92 16.16 22.49
C SER A 321 7.33 16.66 22.13
N ASN A 322 8.27 15.77 21.80
CA ASN A 322 9.64 16.17 21.46
C ASN A 322 9.68 16.79 20.06
N ILE A 323 8.92 16.23 19.11
CA ILE A 323 8.81 16.77 17.77
C ILE A 323 8.08 18.12 17.78
N ASP A 324 6.97 18.24 18.52
CA ASP A 324 6.23 19.49 18.64
C ASP A 324 7.06 20.59 19.29
N ASP A 325 7.81 20.26 20.35
CA ASP A 325 8.75 21.19 20.97
C ASP A 325 9.86 21.61 20.00
N PHE A 326 10.41 20.67 19.22
CA PHE A 326 11.39 21.03 18.18
C PHE A 326 10.79 21.96 17.13
N ILE A 327 9.59 21.67 16.61
CA ILE A 327 8.90 22.55 15.66
C ILE A 327 8.76 23.97 16.23
N LEU A 328 8.36 24.07 17.51
CA LEU A 328 8.02 25.32 18.16
C LEU A 328 9.19 26.05 18.82
N ASN A 329 10.33 25.41 19.09
CA ASN A 329 11.44 25.96 19.91
C ASN A 329 12.84 25.51 19.44
N GLY A 330 12.98 24.78 18.34
CA GLY A 330 14.26 24.17 17.92
C GLY A 330 15.40 25.15 17.62
N ASP A 331 15.07 26.34 17.10
CA ASP A 331 15.96 27.49 16.85
C ASP A 331 16.46 28.19 18.13
N ILE A 332 15.88 27.90 19.30
CA ILE A 332 16.31 28.42 20.60
C ILE A 332 16.64 27.29 21.59
N SER A 333 16.90 26.09 21.07
CA SER A 333 17.15 24.90 21.89
C SER A 333 18.46 24.95 22.69
N GLY A 334 19.39 25.86 22.34
CA GLY A 334 20.73 25.93 22.90
C GLY A 334 21.68 24.86 22.36
N ASN A 335 21.21 24.03 21.42
CA ASN A 335 22.00 23.04 20.71
C ASN A 335 22.21 23.50 19.26
N ALA A 336 23.43 23.94 18.93
CA ALA A 336 23.76 24.50 17.63
C ALA A 336 23.41 23.57 16.43
N GLN A 337 23.44 22.25 16.61
CA GLN A 337 23.06 21.31 15.55
C GLN A 337 21.54 21.30 15.33
N LEU A 338 20.75 21.28 16.41
CA LEU A 338 19.28 21.33 16.32
C LEU A 338 18.81 22.70 15.80
N GLU A 339 19.45 23.78 16.21
CA GLU A 339 19.17 25.13 15.72
C GLU A 339 19.40 25.22 14.19
N ALA A 340 20.53 24.71 13.70
CA ALA A 340 20.82 24.69 12.26
C ALA A 340 19.83 23.81 11.47
N LEU A 341 19.44 22.66 12.01
CA LEU A 341 18.42 21.78 11.40
C LEU A 341 17.05 22.44 11.37
N HIS A 342 16.67 23.17 12.43
CA HIS A 342 15.42 23.92 12.50
C HIS A 342 15.39 25.04 11.46
N GLU A 343 16.47 25.82 11.36
CA GLU A 343 16.56 26.91 10.39
C GLU A 343 16.48 26.44 8.93
N ASP A 344 17.06 25.29 8.60
CA ASP A 344 16.99 24.68 7.27
C ASP A 344 15.58 24.15 6.95
N LEU A 345 14.96 23.45 7.93
CA LEU A 345 13.64 22.86 7.76
C LEU A 345 12.55 23.93 7.70
N PHE A 346 12.56 24.90 8.63
CA PHE A 346 11.56 25.95 8.76
C PHE A 346 12.05 27.28 8.21
N ASN A 347 12.57 27.27 6.98
CA ASN A 347 13.17 28.40 6.31
C ASN A 347 12.14 29.43 5.76
N SER A 348 12.52 30.26 4.78
CA SER A 348 11.64 31.26 4.15
C SER A 348 11.22 30.88 2.73
N ASP A 349 11.08 29.58 2.46
CA ASP A 349 10.63 29.06 1.18
C ASP A 349 9.13 29.28 0.96
N LEU A 350 8.71 28.99 -0.27
CA LEU A 350 7.35 29.20 -0.76
C LEU A 350 6.29 28.51 0.11
N ASP A 351 6.53 27.25 0.53
CA ASP A 351 5.60 26.47 1.34
C ASP A 351 5.52 26.90 2.81
N LEU A 352 6.39 27.80 3.25
CA LEU A 352 6.32 28.51 4.52
C LEU A 352 5.96 29.98 4.34
N TYR A 353 5.26 30.28 3.24
CA TYR A 353 4.70 31.58 2.91
C TYR A 353 5.78 32.66 2.91
N LEU A 354 6.94 32.34 2.34
CA LEU A 354 8.05 33.28 2.15
C LEU A 354 8.51 33.94 3.48
N GLY A 355 8.56 33.15 4.56
CA GLY A 355 8.99 33.57 5.89
C GLY A 355 7.88 34.14 6.79
N TYR A 356 6.62 34.10 6.35
CA TYR A 356 5.48 34.46 7.20
C TYR A 356 5.37 33.56 8.44
N PHE A 357 5.67 32.26 8.30
CA PHE A 357 5.67 31.33 9.43
C PHE A 357 6.61 31.79 10.55
N LYS A 358 7.87 32.14 10.24
CA LYS A 358 8.83 32.61 11.26
C LYS A 358 8.30 33.82 12.04
N LYS A 359 7.72 34.80 11.33
CA LYS A 359 7.10 35.97 11.97
C LYS A 359 5.96 35.56 12.91
N ARG A 360 5.14 34.59 12.51
CA ARG A 360 4.05 34.08 13.35
C ARG A 360 4.57 33.35 14.57
N LEU A 361 5.63 32.57 14.43
CA LEU A 361 6.30 31.87 15.53
C LEU A 361 6.87 32.86 16.57
N ASP A 362 7.52 33.92 16.11
CA ASP A 362 8.02 35.00 16.98
C ASP A 362 6.88 35.68 17.77
N ILE A 363 5.75 35.94 17.11
CA ILE A 363 4.57 36.54 17.74
C ILE A 363 4.01 35.59 18.81
N TYR A 364 3.87 34.30 18.48
CA TYR A 364 3.38 33.27 19.39
C TYR A 364 4.22 33.14 20.66
N ARG A 365 5.56 33.19 20.55
CA ARG A 365 6.48 33.08 21.70
C ARG A 365 6.51 34.34 22.57
N ASN A 366 6.31 35.52 21.99
CA ASN A 366 6.47 36.81 22.68
C ASN A 366 5.17 37.37 23.27
N HIS A 367 4.00 36.80 22.98
CA HIS A 367 2.72 37.29 23.49
C HIS A 367 2.20 36.50 24.70
N ASN A 368 1.74 37.24 25.71
CA ASN A 368 1.04 36.69 26.88
C ASN A 368 -0.32 36.11 26.47
N LYS A 369 -0.82 35.14 27.25
CA LYS A 369 -2.05 34.32 27.15
C LYS A 369 -3.37 34.98 26.69
N GLU A 370 -3.42 36.29 26.44
CA GLU A 370 -4.59 37.03 25.96
C GLU A 370 -4.64 37.19 24.43
N SER A 371 -3.62 36.76 23.68
CA SER A 371 -3.70 36.73 22.21
C SER A 371 -4.47 35.49 21.75
N ASN A 372 -5.57 35.70 21.00
CA ASN A 372 -6.18 34.69 20.14
C ASN A 372 -5.24 34.37 18.95
N ASP A 373 -4.01 33.91 19.22
CA ASP A 373 -3.09 33.47 18.18
C ASP A 373 -3.42 32.02 17.83
N ASN A 374 -3.81 31.80 16.58
CA ASN A 374 -4.23 30.50 16.06
C ASN A 374 -3.06 29.75 15.39
N LEU A 375 -1.79 30.12 15.63
CA LEU A 375 -0.63 29.46 15.03
C LEU A 375 -0.70 27.95 15.14
N ILE A 376 -0.99 27.41 16.34
CA ILE A 376 -1.07 25.97 16.56
C ILE A 376 -2.19 25.36 15.71
N GLU A 377 -3.38 25.96 15.73
CA GLU A 377 -4.55 25.48 14.98
C GLU A 377 -4.33 25.54 13.46
N GLU A 378 -3.61 26.55 12.96
CA GLU A 378 -3.40 26.78 11.54
C GLU A 378 -2.19 26.03 10.98
N TRP A 379 -1.12 25.86 11.76
CA TRP A 379 0.18 25.42 11.24
C TRP A 379 0.65 24.07 11.74
N ILE A 380 0.27 23.62 12.94
CA ILE A 380 0.99 22.49 13.57
C ILE A 380 0.91 21.21 12.74
N GLU A 381 -0.26 20.91 12.17
CA GLU A 381 -0.44 19.71 11.35
C GLU A 381 0.43 19.78 10.08
N ARG A 382 0.48 20.95 9.44
CA ARG A 382 1.31 21.21 8.25
C ARG A 382 2.79 21.03 8.57
N LEU A 383 3.24 21.57 9.70
CA LEU A 383 4.63 21.51 10.12
C LEU A 383 5.05 20.10 10.52
N ARG A 384 4.17 19.33 11.15
CA ARG A 384 4.40 17.90 11.43
C ARG A 384 4.55 17.09 10.15
N ARG A 385 3.70 17.31 9.13
CA ARG A 385 3.88 16.67 7.81
C ARG A 385 5.19 17.05 7.15
N LYS A 386 5.53 18.35 7.17
CA LYS A 386 6.82 18.82 6.65
C LYS A 386 7.99 18.17 7.40
N PHE A 387 7.94 18.13 8.73
CA PHE A 387 8.94 17.45 9.57
C PHE A 387 9.06 15.97 9.20
N TYR A 388 7.94 15.27 9.12
CA TYR A 388 7.89 13.84 8.82
C TYR A 388 8.63 13.50 7.52
N PHE A 389 8.41 14.28 6.45
CA PHE A 389 9.06 14.03 5.16
C PHE A 389 10.45 14.66 5.03
N GLU A 390 10.70 15.84 5.59
CA GLU A 390 11.91 16.63 5.30
C GLU A 390 12.98 16.62 6.40
N PHE A 391 12.70 16.21 7.64
CA PHE A 391 13.72 16.23 8.70
C PHE A 391 14.82 15.19 8.42
N PRO A 392 16.12 15.54 8.29
CA PRO A 392 17.09 14.68 7.62
C PRO A 392 17.72 13.56 8.48
N SER A 393 17.41 13.48 9.78
CA SER A 393 18.04 12.53 10.71
C SER A 393 17.00 11.81 11.57
N GLU A 394 17.22 10.54 11.90
CA GLU A 394 16.43 9.81 12.92
C GLU A 394 17.19 9.70 14.27
N GLU A 395 18.34 10.36 14.39
CA GLU A 395 19.16 10.32 15.62
C GLU A 395 18.49 11.03 16.79
N PHE A 396 17.83 12.16 16.51
CA PHE A 396 17.22 13.02 17.53
C PHE A 396 15.76 12.71 17.79
N PHE A 397 15.05 12.31 16.74
CA PHE A 397 13.61 12.10 16.77
C PHE A 397 13.26 10.84 15.98
N ASN A 398 12.24 10.13 16.44
CA ASN A 398 11.63 9.07 15.65
C ASN A 398 10.39 9.62 14.93
N ARG A 399 10.50 9.91 13.63
CA ARG A 399 9.37 10.49 12.87
C ARG A 399 8.13 9.61 12.88
N THR A 400 8.27 8.28 13.03
CA THR A 400 7.11 7.37 13.01
C THR A 400 6.25 7.48 14.25
N ASN A 401 6.67 8.22 15.28
CA ASN A 401 5.79 8.59 16.38
C ASN A 401 4.62 9.47 15.90
N LEU A 402 4.75 10.12 14.74
CA LEU A 402 3.68 10.87 14.10
C LEU A 402 2.73 9.99 13.27
N VAL A 403 2.87 8.65 13.21
CA VAL A 403 1.89 7.80 12.51
C VAL A 403 1.15 6.91 13.52
N PRO A 404 -0.04 6.35 13.22
CA PRO A 404 -0.82 5.60 14.22
C PRO A 404 -0.17 4.30 14.70
N PHE A 405 0.87 3.82 14.02
CA PHE A 405 1.50 2.53 14.29
C PHE A 405 2.82 2.71 15.05
N LYS A 406 2.77 2.55 16.38
CA LYS A 406 3.93 2.71 17.27
C LYS A 406 5.02 1.68 16.97
N PHE A 407 4.64 0.49 16.51
CA PHE A 407 5.54 -0.64 16.31
C PHE A 407 5.85 -0.90 14.83
N VAL A 408 5.54 0.04 13.92
CA VAL A 408 5.77 -0.15 12.47
C VAL A 408 7.23 -0.40 12.11
N ASN A 409 8.17 0.29 12.77
CA ASN A 409 9.61 0.07 12.55
C ASN A 409 10.02 -1.35 12.98
N ILE A 410 9.47 -1.84 14.10
CA ILE A 410 9.73 -3.21 14.55
C ILE A 410 9.17 -4.21 13.55
N PHE A 411 7.96 -3.95 13.01
CA PHE A 411 7.34 -4.80 12.00
C PHE A 411 8.17 -4.86 10.70
N ASP A 412 8.66 -3.71 10.22
CA ASP A 412 9.53 -3.62 9.05
C ASP A 412 10.85 -4.40 9.24
N GLU A 413 11.45 -4.30 10.43
CA GLU A 413 12.67 -5.03 10.80
C GLU A 413 12.51 -6.55 10.88
N LEU A 414 11.27 -7.08 10.89
CA LEU A 414 11.06 -8.54 10.89
C LEU A 414 11.35 -9.17 9.53
N PHE A 415 11.19 -8.44 8.43
CA PHE A 415 11.36 -8.97 7.09
C PHE A 415 12.85 -9.27 6.83
N GLY A 416 13.16 -10.52 6.47
CA GLY A 416 14.54 -10.96 6.24
C GLY A 416 15.41 -11.17 7.50
N ASP A 417 14.92 -10.91 8.72
CA ASP A 417 15.70 -11.09 9.96
C ASP A 417 15.05 -12.13 10.92
N GLN A 418 15.56 -13.36 10.86
CA GLN A 418 15.12 -14.46 11.74
C GLN A 418 15.40 -14.21 13.24
N ARG A 419 16.41 -13.40 13.59
CA ARG A 419 16.71 -13.08 14.98
C ARG A 419 15.66 -12.14 15.53
N LYS A 420 15.29 -11.09 14.78
CA LYS A 420 14.20 -10.17 15.13
C LYS A 420 12.87 -10.92 15.25
N GLN A 421 12.57 -11.81 14.29
CA GLN A 421 11.40 -12.70 14.37
C GLN A 421 11.39 -13.55 15.65
N ALA A 422 12.53 -14.13 16.04
CA ALA A 422 12.62 -14.94 17.26
C ALA A 422 12.44 -14.12 18.55
N ILE A 423 12.94 -12.87 18.58
CA ILE A 423 12.78 -11.96 19.72
C ILE A 423 11.30 -11.55 19.86
N SER A 424 10.69 -11.06 18.78
CA SER A 424 9.29 -10.59 18.78
C SER A 424 8.27 -11.68 19.08
N LYS A 425 8.63 -12.96 18.89
CA LYS A 425 7.78 -14.11 19.21
C LYS A 425 7.32 -14.15 20.66
N ARG A 426 8.16 -13.68 21.60
CA ARG A 426 7.80 -13.62 23.04
C ARG A 426 6.72 -12.57 23.27
N ASP A 427 6.87 -11.40 22.66
CA ASP A 427 5.91 -10.31 22.77
C ASP A 427 4.59 -10.67 22.09
N LEU A 428 4.64 -11.33 20.92
CA LEU A 428 3.46 -11.83 20.24
C LEU A 428 2.74 -12.91 21.05
N THR A 429 3.47 -13.86 21.65
CA THR A 429 2.88 -14.88 22.55
C THR A 429 2.16 -14.22 23.72
N ARG A 430 2.80 -13.24 24.37
CA ARG A 430 2.19 -12.50 25.49
C ARG A 430 0.95 -11.71 25.02
N GLY A 431 1.05 -11.03 23.87
CA GLY A 431 -0.06 -10.33 23.24
C GLY A 431 -1.24 -11.25 22.96
N LEU A 432 -1.00 -12.44 22.42
CA LEU A 432 -2.02 -13.45 22.16
C LEU A 432 -2.67 -13.96 23.45
N ASN A 433 -1.89 -14.28 24.48
CA ASN A 433 -2.42 -14.70 25.77
C ASN A 433 -3.35 -13.63 26.39
N ARG A 434 -2.97 -12.36 26.26
CA ARG A 434 -3.78 -11.23 26.73
C ARG A 434 -5.02 -11.02 25.88
N ALA A 435 -4.93 -11.18 24.56
CA ALA A 435 -6.07 -11.11 23.65
C ALA A 435 -7.08 -12.23 23.93
N PHE A 436 -6.61 -13.47 24.06
CA PHE A 436 -7.47 -14.63 24.24
C PHE A 436 -8.22 -14.63 25.58
N SER A 437 -7.56 -14.17 26.64
CA SER A 437 -8.13 -14.12 27.99
C SER A 437 -8.84 -12.80 28.30
N LYS A 438 -8.56 -11.73 27.54
CA LYS A 438 -8.95 -10.34 27.86
C LYS A 438 -8.49 -9.91 29.26
N ARG A 439 -7.33 -10.41 29.68
CA ARG A 439 -6.70 -10.18 31.00
C ARG A 439 -5.19 -9.93 30.85
N LEU A 440 -4.59 -9.28 31.85
CA LEU A 440 -3.14 -9.07 31.92
C LEU A 440 -2.42 -10.36 32.34
N VAL A 441 -2.18 -11.24 31.38
CA VAL A 441 -1.40 -12.47 31.54
C VAL A 441 0.10 -12.15 31.42
N ASP A 442 0.93 -12.76 32.28
CA ASP A 442 2.38 -12.54 32.27
C ASP A 442 3.13 -13.43 31.27
N SER A 443 2.64 -14.67 31.08
CA SER A 443 3.32 -15.70 30.30
C SER A 443 3.69 -15.25 28.88
N ASN A 444 4.97 -15.41 28.56
CA ASN A 444 5.56 -15.14 27.24
C ASN A 444 6.33 -16.34 26.66
N ARG A 445 6.28 -17.50 27.34
CA ARG A 445 6.95 -18.75 26.94
C ARG A 445 5.98 -19.81 26.44
N GLU A 446 4.71 -19.66 26.79
CA GLU A 446 3.65 -20.60 26.45
C GLU A 446 2.44 -19.82 25.97
N LEU A 447 1.81 -20.30 24.90
CA LEU A 447 0.55 -19.81 24.39
C LEU A 447 -0.58 -20.63 25.00
N PHE A 448 -1.51 -19.97 25.69
CA PHE A 448 -2.63 -20.60 26.35
C PHE A 448 -3.89 -20.52 25.49
N SER A 449 -4.46 -21.66 25.12
CA SER A 449 -5.76 -21.71 24.45
C SER A 449 -6.87 -21.55 25.49
N THR A 450 -7.30 -20.32 25.76
CA THR A 450 -8.22 -20.01 26.86
C THR A 450 -9.67 -19.87 26.40
N SER A 451 -10.62 -20.39 27.17
CA SER A 451 -12.03 -20.04 27.00
C SER A 451 -12.37 -18.70 27.67
N GLU A 452 -13.57 -18.18 27.41
CA GLU A 452 -14.08 -16.96 28.05
C GLU A 452 -14.14 -17.04 29.58
N ASN A 453 -14.27 -18.26 30.12
CA ASN A 453 -14.27 -18.52 31.57
C ASN A 453 -12.85 -18.70 32.14
N LEU A 454 -11.81 -18.31 31.40
CA LEU A 454 -10.40 -18.40 31.79
C LEU A 454 -9.88 -19.84 32.00
N MET A 455 -10.59 -20.85 31.50
CA MET A 455 -10.10 -22.23 31.47
C MET A 455 -9.07 -22.38 30.35
N ILE A 456 -7.94 -23.02 30.64
CA ILE A 456 -6.87 -23.31 29.69
C ILE A 456 -7.12 -24.71 29.12
N HIS A 457 -7.46 -24.80 27.84
CA HIS A 457 -7.63 -26.07 27.13
C HIS A 457 -6.30 -26.70 26.71
N SER A 458 -5.31 -25.86 26.42
CA SER A 458 -3.94 -26.30 26.14
C SER A 458 -2.91 -25.24 26.46
N SER A 459 -1.74 -25.68 26.91
CA SER A 459 -0.53 -24.87 26.98
C SER A 459 0.41 -25.29 25.85
N ILE A 460 0.73 -24.37 24.95
CA ILE A 460 1.54 -24.62 23.75
C ILE A 460 2.89 -23.93 23.94
N PRO A 461 4.01 -24.67 24.05
CA PRO A 461 5.33 -24.07 24.17
C PRO A 461 5.64 -23.16 22.97
N ILE A 462 6.29 -22.03 23.22
CA ILE A 462 6.70 -21.08 22.18
C ILE A 462 7.55 -21.75 21.09
N SER A 463 8.25 -22.85 21.37
CA SER A 463 9.02 -23.61 20.37
C SER A 463 8.14 -24.21 19.25
N GLN A 464 6.86 -24.46 19.51
CA GLN A 464 5.92 -25.04 18.54
C GLN A 464 5.25 -24.00 17.64
N MET A 465 5.17 -22.74 18.10
CA MET A 465 4.72 -21.62 17.28
C MET A 465 5.78 -21.31 16.22
N LYS A 466 5.40 -20.96 15.00
CA LYS A 466 6.32 -20.50 13.95
C LYS A 466 5.81 -19.20 13.37
N ILE A 467 6.71 -18.25 13.14
CA ILE A 467 6.42 -17.04 12.37
C ILE A 467 7.10 -17.26 11.02
N SER A 468 6.31 -17.34 9.96
CA SER A 468 6.80 -17.45 8.59
C SER A 468 6.48 -16.18 7.83
N GLU A 469 7.52 -15.59 7.24
CA GLU A 469 7.36 -14.50 6.28
C GLU A 469 6.58 -14.98 5.05
N GLU A 470 5.70 -14.12 4.54
CA GLU A 470 5.07 -14.31 3.24
C GLU A 470 6.14 -14.59 2.16
N LYS A 471 5.89 -15.58 1.30
CA LYS A 471 6.84 -15.91 0.25
C LYS A 471 6.82 -14.86 -0.86
N GLN A 472 8.00 -14.38 -1.23
CA GLN A 472 8.15 -13.51 -2.38
C GLN A 472 7.74 -14.22 -3.68
N ARG A 473 7.11 -13.45 -4.57
CA ARG A 473 6.75 -13.89 -5.91
C ARG A 473 7.76 -13.39 -6.94
N GLU A 474 8.16 -14.28 -7.85
CA GLU A 474 9.09 -13.95 -8.94
C GLU A 474 8.37 -13.52 -10.22
N ASP A 475 7.09 -13.87 -10.35
CA ASP A 475 6.27 -13.62 -11.53
C ASP A 475 5.67 -12.20 -11.60
N ILE A 476 5.72 -11.45 -10.49
CA ILE A 476 5.19 -10.09 -10.38
C ILE A 476 6.09 -9.20 -9.50
N ASP A 477 5.87 -7.89 -9.52
CA ASP A 477 6.52 -6.93 -8.62
C ASP A 477 5.96 -7.10 -7.19
N HIS A 478 6.52 -8.05 -6.44
CA HIS A 478 6.08 -8.36 -5.08
C HIS A 478 7.24 -8.27 -4.09
N ARG A 479 6.93 -7.72 -2.92
CA ARG A 479 7.78 -7.69 -1.75
C ARG A 479 6.91 -8.05 -0.54
N SER A 480 7.28 -9.12 0.16
CA SER A 480 6.59 -9.65 1.35
C SER A 480 6.07 -8.53 2.24
N SER A 481 4.79 -8.49 2.57
CA SER A 481 4.21 -7.42 3.41
C SER A 481 3.47 -7.95 4.64
N SER A 482 3.50 -9.27 4.83
CA SER A 482 2.81 -9.94 5.91
C SER A 482 3.58 -11.17 6.42
N PHE A 483 3.13 -11.67 7.56
CA PHE A 483 3.60 -12.92 8.15
C PHE A 483 2.42 -13.86 8.41
N GLU A 484 2.75 -15.12 8.66
CA GLU A 484 1.80 -16.13 9.13
C GLU A 484 2.34 -16.74 10.42
N ILE A 485 1.53 -16.72 11.48
CA ILE A 485 1.78 -17.47 12.72
C ILE A 485 1.17 -18.85 12.54
N THR A 486 1.98 -19.91 12.61
CA THR A 486 1.52 -21.29 12.55
C THR A 486 1.72 -22.00 13.88
N VAL A 487 0.69 -22.69 14.35
CA VAL A 487 0.73 -23.58 15.53
C VAL A 487 0.01 -24.88 15.14
N GLY A 488 0.75 -25.98 15.05
CA GLY A 488 0.17 -27.24 14.54
C GLY A 488 -0.30 -27.08 13.09
N LYS A 489 -1.61 -27.24 12.85
CA LYS A 489 -2.24 -27.02 11.54
C LYS A 489 -2.95 -25.66 11.45
N THR A 490 -3.13 -25.00 12.59
CA THR A 490 -3.81 -23.70 12.70
C THR A 490 -2.89 -22.56 12.30
N LYS A 491 -3.44 -21.60 11.56
CA LYS A 491 -2.71 -20.49 10.97
C LYS A 491 -3.40 -19.16 11.31
N LEU A 492 -2.61 -18.15 11.64
CA LEU A 492 -3.06 -16.78 11.86
C LEU A 492 -2.30 -15.85 10.92
N PHE A 493 -3.04 -15.13 10.08
CA PHE A 493 -2.50 -14.08 9.25
C PHE A 493 -2.07 -12.87 10.11
N LEU A 494 -0.85 -12.40 9.94
CA LEU A 494 -0.22 -11.34 10.72
C LEU A 494 0.20 -10.20 9.80
N ASN A 495 -0.71 -9.25 9.57
CA ASN A 495 -0.41 -7.95 8.95
C ASN A 495 -0.08 -6.91 10.02
N LEU A 496 0.19 -5.65 9.63
CA LEU A 496 0.55 -4.59 10.56
C LEU A 496 -0.56 -4.28 11.57
N TYR A 497 -1.84 -4.36 11.21
CA TYR A 497 -2.95 -4.16 12.16
C TYR A 497 -2.92 -5.20 13.29
N VAL A 498 -2.81 -6.48 12.95
CA VAL A 498 -2.78 -7.56 13.95
C VAL A 498 -1.51 -7.48 14.78
N PHE A 499 -0.37 -7.18 14.15
CA PHE A 499 0.90 -7.02 14.85
C PHE A 499 0.86 -5.86 15.85
N GLU A 500 0.43 -4.67 15.43
CA GLU A 500 0.29 -3.49 16.29
C GLU A 500 -0.62 -3.79 17.49
N TYR A 501 -1.74 -4.47 17.27
CA TYR A 501 -2.67 -4.87 18.34
C TYR A 501 -2.01 -5.78 19.37
N LEU A 502 -1.36 -6.85 18.92
CA LEU A 502 -0.69 -7.80 19.81
C LEU A 502 0.47 -7.15 20.56
N MET A 503 1.24 -6.28 19.92
CA MET A 503 2.35 -5.56 20.55
C MET A 503 1.87 -4.56 21.60
N ARG A 504 0.78 -3.82 21.33
CA ARG A 504 0.14 -2.94 22.32
C ARG A 504 -0.33 -3.73 23.54
N LEU A 505 -1.05 -4.83 23.31
CA LEU A 505 -1.50 -5.71 24.40
C LEU A 505 -0.32 -6.26 25.19
N SER A 506 0.77 -6.68 24.54
CA SER A 506 1.99 -7.14 25.21
C SER A 506 2.59 -6.07 26.13
N ASN A 507 2.56 -4.80 25.71
CA ASN A 507 3.05 -3.66 26.48
C ASN A 507 2.05 -3.13 27.53
N GLY A 508 0.82 -3.67 27.58
CA GLY A 508 -0.19 -3.29 28.57
C GLY A 508 -1.04 -2.08 28.18
N ASP A 509 -0.98 -1.65 26.91
CA ASP A 509 -1.91 -0.66 26.36
C ASP A 509 -3.34 -1.23 26.32
N THR A 510 -4.35 -0.35 26.30
CA THR A 510 -5.76 -0.75 26.30
C THR A 510 -6.23 -1.30 24.95
N HIS A 511 -7.27 -2.15 24.97
CA HIS A 511 -7.87 -2.81 23.81
C HIS A 511 -8.47 -1.85 22.75
N ASN A 512 -8.58 -0.55 23.06
CA ASN A 512 -9.51 0.37 22.40
C ASN A 512 -9.03 0.92 21.04
N ILE A 513 -7.90 0.47 20.50
CA ILE A 513 -7.24 1.21 19.42
C ILE A 513 -7.36 0.54 18.04
N LEU A 514 -7.86 -0.69 17.91
CA LEU A 514 -7.86 -1.35 16.59
C LEU A 514 -9.13 -2.15 16.27
N LYS A 515 -9.42 -2.18 14.96
CA LYS A 515 -10.52 -2.82 14.23
C LYS A 515 -11.14 -4.05 14.90
N GLU A 516 -12.48 -4.08 15.00
CA GLU A 516 -13.28 -5.27 15.37
C GLU A 516 -12.86 -6.52 14.58
N ASP A 517 -12.45 -6.34 13.33
CA ASP A 517 -11.93 -7.41 12.46
C ASP A 517 -10.74 -8.17 13.07
N VAL A 518 -9.86 -7.49 13.83
CA VAL A 518 -8.70 -8.12 14.47
C VAL A 518 -9.16 -9.04 15.60
N GLU A 519 -10.13 -8.61 16.41
CA GLU A 519 -10.66 -9.44 17.49
C GLU A 519 -11.34 -10.69 16.95
N ILE A 520 -12.14 -10.56 15.87
CA ILE A 520 -12.78 -11.70 15.20
C ILE A 520 -11.74 -12.70 14.69
N LEU A 521 -10.65 -12.20 14.08
CA LEU A 521 -9.56 -13.05 13.59
C LEU A 521 -8.87 -13.81 14.74
N LEU A 522 -8.57 -13.12 15.83
CA LEU A 522 -7.91 -13.72 17.00
C LEU A 522 -8.81 -14.72 17.73
N ASP A 523 -10.11 -14.42 17.87
CA ASP A 523 -11.08 -15.34 18.46
C ASP A 523 -11.27 -16.59 17.58
N THR A 524 -11.27 -16.44 16.25
CA THR A 524 -11.31 -17.57 15.32
C THR A 524 -10.09 -18.46 15.49
N PHE A 525 -8.89 -17.86 15.50
CA PHE A 525 -7.63 -18.57 15.72
C PHE A 525 -7.61 -19.31 17.07
N ARG A 526 -8.03 -18.63 18.15
CA ARG A 526 -8.18 -19.24 19.50
C ARG A 526 -9.12 -20.44 19.47
N ASN A 527 -10.29 -20.31 18.87
CA ASN A 527 -11.30 -21.36 18.82
C ASN A 527 -10.83 -22.58 18.01
N GLU A 528 -10.05 -22.36 16.94
CA GLU A 528 -9.41 -23.45 16.20
C GLU A 528 -8.37 -24.18 17.05
N LEU A 529 -7.54 -23.46 17.82
CA LEU A 529 -6.61 -24.08 18.76
C LEU A 529 -7.33 -24.92 19.82
N ILE A 530 -8.46 -24.45 20.38
CA ILE A 530 -9.27 -25.24 21.34
C ILE A 530 -9.78 -26.53 20.69
N LYS A 531 -10.25 -26.48 19.43
CA LYS A 531 -10.78 -27.67 18.73
C LYS A 531 -9.73 -28.74 18.47
N GLU A 532 -8.46 -28.37 18.34
CA GLU A 532 -7.37 -29.33 18.12
C GLU A 532 -6.86 -29.98 19.43
N THR A 533 -7.43 -29.62 20.59
CA THR A 533 -6.91 -30.03 21.90
C THR A 533 -7.79 -31.06 22.59
N GLU A 534 -7.17 -32.13 23.09
CA GLU A 534 -7.80 -33.12 23.96
C GLU A 534 -7.64 -32.68 25.41
N THR A 535 -8.74 -32.50 26.14
CA THR A 535 -8.71 -32.10 27.55
C THR A 535 -8.68 -33.33 28.47
N ASP A 536 -7.81 -33.33 29.47
CA ASP A 536 -7.83 -34.31 30.56
C ASP A 536 -9.06 -34.04 31.45
N PRO A 537 -9.99 -35.00 31.62
CA PRO A 537 -11.19 -34.79 32.43
C PRO A 537 -10.90 -34.63 33.94
N PHE A 538 -9.70 -34.96 34.41
CA PHE A 538 -9.35 -34.95 35.84
C PHE A 538 -8.53 -33.73 36.27
N VAL A 539 -8.12 -32.89 35.33
CA VAL A 539 -7.27 -31.72 35.59
C VAL A 539 -7.91 -30.45 35.03
N LEU A 540 -8.23 -29.51 35.91
CA LEU A 540 -8.74 -28.21 35.53
C LEU A 540 -7.60 -27.18 35.55
N ASN A 541 -7.11 -26.80 34.37
CA ASN A 541 -6.17 -25.69 34.21
C ASN A 541 -6.93 -24.38 34.02
N ILE A 542 -6.59 -23.35 34.80
CA ILE A 542 -7.22 -22.02 34.72
C ILE A 542 -6.19 -20.91 34.79
N LEU A 543 -6.58 -19.71 34.35
CA LEU A 543 -5.88 -18.48 34.68
C LEU A 543 -6.47 -17.88 35.96
N ARG A 544 -5.69 -17.86 37.04
CA ARG A 544 -6.04 -17.24 38.32
C ARG A 544 -5.36 -15.89 38.47
N LEU A 545 -6.07 -14.91 39.04
CA LEU A 545 -5.47 -13.64 39.43
C LEU A 545 -4.48 -13.85 40.60
N ASP A 546 -3.22 -13.53 40.36
CA ASP A 546 -2.23 -13.31 41.41
C ASP A 546 -2.41 -11.90 41.97
N LYS A 547 -2.84 -11.82 43.23
CA LYS A 547 -3.16 -10.55 43.90
C LYS A 547 -1.92 -9.73 44.23
N GLU A 548 -0.75 -10.34 44.34
CA GLU A 548 0.49 -9.63 44.67
C GLU A 548 1.00 -8.84 43.47
N ASN A 549 1.01 -9.48 42.30
CA ASN A 549 1.52 -8.90 41.07
C ASN A 549 0.44 -8.22 40.21
N GLY A 550 -0.84 -8.47 40.48
CA GLY A 550 -1.96 -7.96 39.69
C GLY A 550 -2.09 -8.62 38.31
N LEU A 551 -1.44 -9.76 38.10
CA LEU A 551 -1.36 -10.49 36.82
C LEU A 551 -2.11 -11.81 36.92
N TYR A 552 -2.59 -12.31 35.78
CA TYR A 552 -3.18 -13.64 35.68
C TYR A 552 -2.10 -14.68 35.37
N VAL A 553 -2.06 -15.74 36.17
CA VAL A 553 -1.08 -16.84 36.08
C VAL A 553 -1.80 -18.17 35.94
N GLN A 554 -1.13 -19.15 35.32
CA GLN A 554 -1.66 -20.51 35.23
C GLN A 554 -1.74 -21.13 36.63
N ASP A 555 -2.87 -21.77 36.91
CA ASP A 555 -3.11 -22.58 38.10
C ASP A 555 -3.74 -23.91 37.69
N CYS A 556 -3.45 -24.96 38.44
CA CYS A 556 -3.87 -26.32 38.14
C CYS A 556 -4.63 -26.88 39.34
N ILE A 557 -5.89 -27.24 39.12
CA ILE A 557 -6.77 -27.82 40.13
C ILE A 557 -7.03 -29.28 39.76
N GLU A 558 -6.55 -30.20 40.59
CA GLU A 558 -6.89 -31.62 40.46
C GLU A 558 -8.32 -31.84 40.96
N ILE A 559 -9.16 -32.46 40.13
CA ILE A 559 -10.53 -32.82 40.52
C ILE A 559 -10.46 -34.22 41.13
N LEU A 560 -10.39 -34.29 42.46
CA LEU A 560 -10.50 -35.54 43.22
C LEU A 560 -11.95 -36.06 43.14
N GLU A 561 -12.11 -37.38 42.98
CA GLU A 561 -13.41 -38.09 42.97
C GLU A 561 -14.31 -37.79 44.17
#